data_AF-A0A7Z9Q901-F1
#
_entry.id   AF-A0A7Z9Q901-F1
#
_cell.length_a   1.000
_cell.length_b   1.000
_cell.length_c   1.000
_cell.angle_alpha   90.00
_cell.angle_beta   90.00
_cell.angle_gamma   90.00
#
_symmetry.space_group_name_H-M   'P 1'
#
loop_
_entity.id
_entity.type
_entity.pdbx_description
1 polymer ?
#
loop_
_entity_poly.entity_id
_entity_poly.type
_entity_poly.pdbx_seq_one_letter_code
_entity_poly.pdbx_strand_id
1 'polypeptide(L)'
;MSNEQHLRQLLSHIDGQGYKAYKQIKGSYEFPDFNLYIDHVQGDPFALPSKIRLRVDQKRAQIPAGLWPNSVRQVALEDFIARAVRQSVQALVSPKKGSGKSGLVFIDAGQQEVLVRTAAVITEDWVETRLQVGLPAAGRRILGKQATAMLCQEIPQIVEQALMWKNMNHEQCRTFVECVENQEAIYQQLDEFGLVAFVANGAVLPRESGISDLPLLGTQVVGFRAPESLETRIEVPNHLPSGETMIKGLGIPKGITLIVGGGYHGKSTLLKALERCVYAHIPGDGREYVITTRDAVKIRAEDGRRVEKVNINPFISNLPQDISTDSFCSEDASGSTSQAANIMEALEVGAKLLLLDEDTSATNFMVRDARMQLLVHKDQEPITPFVDRVRELYDSLGVSTVLVMGGSGDYFDVANTVIKMQDYRPYDVGNLAREIVDEHPTQRQVETP
;
A
#
# COMPACT_ATOMS: atom_id res chain seq x y z
N MET A 1 27.47 -29.52 5.07
CA MET A 1 27.04 -28.93 3.79
C MET A 1 27.98 -29.42 2.71
N SER A 2 27.50 -29.56 1.47
CA SER A 2 28.42 -29.70 0.33
C SER A 2 29.06 -28.35 0.05
N ASN A 3 30.22 -28.29 -0.62
CA ASN A 3 30.88 -27.02 -0.93
C ASN A 3 30.56 -26.53 -2.36
N GLU A 4 30.95 -25.31 -2.69
CA GLU A 4 30.81 -24.73 -4.04
C GLU A 4 31.40 -25.63 -5.15
N GLN A 5 32.55 -26.27 -4.92
CA GLN A 5 33.19 -27.14 -5.91
C GLN A 5 32.32 -28.34 -6.27
N HIS A 6 31.63 -28.91 -5.29
CA HIS A 6 30.67 -30.00 -5.51
C HIS A 6 29.50 -29.56 -6.38
N LEU A 7 28.95 -28.35 -6.17
CA LEU A 7 27.90 -27.80 -7.03
C LEU A 7 28.40 -27.61 -8.47
N ARG A 8 29.61 -27.08 -8.66
CA ARG A 8 30.22 -26.91 -10.00
C ARG A 8 30.39 -28.25 -10.72
N GLN A 9 30.87 -29.29 -10.01
CA GLN A 9 31.02 -30.63 -10.56
C GLN A 9 29.67 -31.23 -10.97
N LEU A 10 28.64 -31.07 -10.14
CA LEU A 10 27.30 -31.56 -10.43
C LEU A 10 26.70 -30.86 -11.65
N LEU A 11 26.81 -29.54 -11.74
CA LEU A 11 26.34 -28.75 -12.90
C LEU A 11 27.07 -29.13 -14.18
N SER A 12 28.37 -29.42 -14.11
CA SER A 12 29.14 -29.92 -15.26
C SER A 12 28.72 -31.34 -15.67
N HIS A 13 28.36 -32.19 -14.72
CA HIS A 13 27.95 -33.57 -14.99
C HIS A 13 26.56 -33.65 -15.65
N ILE A 14 25.63 -32.79 -15.25
CA ILE A 14 24.27 -32.74 -15.79
C ILE A 14 24.14 -31.89 -17.06
N ASP A 15 25.23 -31.29 -17.54
CA ASP A 15 25.23 -30.47 -18.77
C ASP A 15 24.73 -31.27 -19.97
N GLY A 16 23.84 -30.69 -20.77
CA GLY A 16 23.21 -31.35 -21.91
C GLY A 16 22.19 -32.45 -21.59
N GLN A 17 22.07 -32.87 -20.32
CA GLN A 17 21.05 -33.85 -19.90
C GLN A 17 19.63 -33.25 -19.92
N GLY A 18 18.62 -34.10 -19.78
CA GLY A 18 17.23 -33.68 -19.67
C GLY A 18 16.99 -32.84 -18.40
N TYR A 19 16.12 -31.82 -18.50
CA TYR A 19 15.90 -30.81 -17.47
C TYR A 19 15.61 -31.34 -16.05
N LYS A 20 14.97 -32.52 -15.95
CA LYS A 20 14.70 -33.19 -14.66
C LYS A 20 15.97 -33.45 -13.84
N ALA A 21 17.15 -33.54 -14.47
CA ALA A 21 18.42 -33.74 -13.79
C ALA A 21 18.80 -32.58 -12.85
N TYR A 22 18.26 -31.37 -13.04
CA TYR A 22 18.41 -30.28 -12.06
C TYR A 22 17.88 -30.66 -10.67
N LYS A 23 16.97 -31.63 -10.52
CA LYS A 23 16.53 -32.05 -9.17
C LYS A 23 17.66 -32.51 -8.26
N GLN A 24 18.79 -32.93 -8.84
CA GLN A 24 19.99 -33.33 -8.12
C GLN A 24 20.69 -32.15 -7.42
N ILE A 25 20.52 -30.90 -7.89
CA ILE A 25 21.13 -29.72 -7.27
C ILE A 25 20.36 -29.22 -6.04
N LYS A 26 19.26 -29.87 -5.65
CA LYS A 26 18.51 -29.50 -4.45
C LYS A 26 19.37 -29.79 -3.21
N GLY A 27 19.56 -28.80 -2.35
CA GLY A 27 20.39 -28.97 -1.15
C GLY A 27 20.92 -27.66 -0.59
N SER A 28 21.96 -27.78 0.25
CA SER A 28 22.67 -26.64 0.84
C SER A 28 24.15 -26.71 0.49
N TYR A 29 24.69 -25.56 0.10
CA TYR A 29 26.05 -25.41 -0.41
C TYR A 29 26.75 -24.27 0.34
N GLU A 30 27.91 -24.59 0.92
CA GLU A 30 28.77 -23.62 1.58
C GLU A 30 29.67 -22.94 0.54
N PHE A 31 29.58 -21.61 0.48
CA PHE A 31 30.46 -20.74 -0.28
C PHE A 31 31.39 -19.99 0.68
N PRO A 32 32.51 -19.42 0.18
CA PRO A 32 33.47 -18.70 1.02
C PRO A 32 32.83 -17.64 1.92
N ASP A 33 31.85 -16.89 1.39
CA ASP A 33 31.25 -15.75 2.07
C ASP A 33 29.82 -16.00 2.59
N PHE A 34 29.12 -17.00 2.05
CA PHE A 34 27.70 -17.23 2.36
C PHE A 34 27.30 -18.69 2.21
N ASN A 35 26.07 -19.02 2.59
CA ASN A 35 25.47 -20.32 2.33
C ASN A 35 24.34 -20.19 1.31
N LEU A 36 24.41 -21.00 0.24
CA LEU A 36 23.37 -21.13 -0.77
C LEU A 36 22.45 -22.31 -0.41
N TYR A 37 21.15 -22.05 -0.34
CA TYR A 37 20.13 -23.09 -0.21
C TYR A 37 19.30 -23.14 -1.48
N ILE A 38 19.13 -24.34 -2.03
CA ILE A 38 18.25 -24.58 -3.18
C ILE A 38 17.08 -25.42 -2.66
N ASP A 39 16.02 -24.74 -2.24
CA ASP A 39 14.87 -25.35 -1.56
C ASP A 39 13.91 -26.03 -2.54
N HIS A 40 13.71 -25.40 -3.70
CA HIS A 40 12.84 -25.91 -4.75
C HIS A 40 13.51 -25.76 -6.11
N VAL A 41 13.49 -26.84 -6.89
CA VAL A 41 13.99 -26.87 -8.27
C VAL A 41 12.80 -26.98 -9.21
N GLN A 42 12.70 -26.05 -10.17
CA GLN A 42 11.62 -26.03 -11.15
C GLN A 42 11.63 -27.30 -12.02
N GLY A 43 10.44 -27.82 -12.35
CA GLY A 43 10.31 -29.07 -13.11
C GLY A 43 10.57 -28.95 -14.61
N ASP A 44 10.46 -27.73 -15.15
CA ASP A 44 10.57 -27.41 -16.58
C ASP A 44 11.02 -25.92 -16.74
N PRO A 45 11.71 -25.55 -17.83
CA PRO A 45 12.18 -24.17 -18.05
C PRO A 45 11.07 -23.10 -18.11
N PHE A 46 9.83 -23.49 -18.40
CA PHE A 46 8.68 -22.59 -18.50
C PHE A 46 7.87 -22.51 -17.18
N ALA A 47 8.18 -23.36 -16.20
CA ALA A 47 7.48 -23.40 -14.92
C ALA A 47 7.80 -22.19 -14.03
N LEU A 48 7.20 -22.13 -12.83
CA LEU A 48 7.63 -21.19 -11.80
C LEU A 48 9.12 -21.44 -11.49
N PRO A 49 9.95 -20.39 -11.41
CA PRO A 49 11.39 -20.57 -11.22
C PRO A 49 11.75 -21.26 -9.90
N SER A 50 12.97 -21.77 -9.86
CA SER A 50 13.54 -22.42 -8.68
C SER A 50 13.65 -21.41 -7.53
N LYS A 51 13.44 -21.87 -6.28
CA LYS A 51 13.51 -21.02 -5.08
C LYS A 51 14.82 -21.27 -4.36
N ILE A 52 15.56 -20.20 -4.11
CA ILE A 52 16.83 -20.25 -3.39
C ILE A 52 16.83 -19.28 -2.21
N ARG A 53 17.68 -19.57 -1.23
CA ARG A 53 18.01 -18.63 -0.14
C ARG A 53 19.52 -18.40 -0.12
N LEU A 54 19.90 -17.17 0.12
CA LEU A 54 21.28 -16.73 0.30
C LEU A 54 21.40 -16.26 1.74
N ARG A 55 22.24 -16.90 2.55
CA ARG A 55 22.41 -16.55 3.97
C ARG A 55 23.86 -16.19 4.27
N VAL A 56 24.08 -15.00 4.83
CA VAL A 56 25.37 -14.49 5.26
C VAL A 56 25.37 -14.38 6.78
N ASP A 57 26.39 -14.92 7.44
CA ASP A 57 26.60 -14.76 8.89
C ASP A 57 26.96 -13.28 9.20
N GLN A 58 26.44 -12.73 10.29
CA GLN A 58 26.67 -11.33 10.67
C GLN A 58 28.15 -11.00 10.92
N LYS A 59 28.98 -11.99 11.29
CA LYS A 59 30.44 -11.81 11.39
C LYS A 59 31.08 -11.40 10.05
N ARG A 60 30.44 -11.77 8.93
CA ARG A 60 30.86 -11.41 7.57
C ARG A 60 30.07 -10.23 7.03
N ALA A 61 28.75 -10.25 7.19
CA ALA A 61 27.87 -9.18 6.70
C ALA A 61 28.18 -7.83 7.37
N GLN A 62 28.51 -7.85 8.66
CA GLN A 62 28.84 -6.68 9.48
C GLN A 62 27.80 -5.55 9.41
N ILE A 63 26.51 -5.89 9.25
CA ILE A 63 25.44 -4.90 9.21
C ILE A 63 25.28 -4.32 10.62
N PRO A 64 25.43 -3.00 10.82
CA PRO A 64 25.40 -2.41 12.16
C PRO A 64 24.08 -2.65 12.89
N ALA A 65 24.15 -3.20 14.11
CA ALA A 65 22.98 -3.41 14.96
C ALA A 65 22.20 -2.12 15.28
N GLY A 66 22.89 -0.96 15.32
CA GLY A 66 22.26 0.34 15.53
C GLY A 66 21.30 0.79 14.42
N LEU A 67 21.30 0.12 13.26
CA LEU A 67 20.35 0.39 12.18
C LEU A 67 18.98 -0.24 12.40
N TRP A 68 18.83 -1.19 13.33
CA TRP A 68 17.58 -1.92 13.52
C TRP A 68 17.29 -2.31 14.99
N PRO A 69 17.40 -1.38 15.95
CA PRO A 69 17.12 -1.65 17.37
C PRO A 69 15.64 -1.93 17.67
N ASN A 70 14.73 -1.67 16.72
CA ASN A 70 13.29 -1.87 16.85
C ASN A 70 12.72 -2.47 15.55
N SER A 71 11.49 -2.98 15.61
CA SER A 71 10.85 -3.68 14.49
C SER A 71 10.61 -2.78 13.27
N VAL A 72 10.39 -1.48 13.46
CA VAL A 72 10.15 -0.52 12.36
C VAL A 72 11.41 -0.36 11.53
N ARG A 73 12.53 -0.08 12.21
CA ARG A 73 13.84 0.02 11.59
C ARG A 73 14.30 -1.31 10.99
N GLN A 74 13.96 -2.44 11.62
CA GLN A 74 14.21 -3.77 11.06
C GLN A 74 13.50 -3.98 9.72
N VAL A 75 12.20 -3.69 9.64
CA VAL A 75 11.43 -3.81 8.39
C VAL A 75 11.98 -2.89 7.31
N ALA A 76 12.33 -1.65 7.66
CA ALA A 76 12.93 -0.71 6.73
C ALA A 76 14.28 -1.21 6.18
N LEU A 77 15.11 -1.77 7.05
CA LEU A 77 16.41 -2.34 6.66
C LEU A 77 16.25 -3.58 5.78
N GLU A 78 15.33 -4.48 6.10
CA GLU A 78 15.01 -5.66 5.29
C GLU A 78 14.52 -5.25 3.89
N ASP A 79 13.64 -4.26 3.80
CA ASP A 79 13.15 -3.71 2.54
C ASP A 79 14.30 -3.07 1.72
N PHE A 80 15.17 -2.29 2.36
CA PHE A 80 16.36 -1.73 1.73
C PHE A 80 17.28 -2.82 1.18
N ILE A 81 17.54 -3.89 1.95
CA ILE A 81 18.37 -5.03 1.52
C ILE A 81 17.74 -5.72 0.29
N ALA A 82 16.43 -5.96 0.30
CA ALA A 82 15.75 -6.55 -0.85
C ALA A 82 15.90 -5.68 -2.11
N ARG A 83 15.82 -4.36 -1.97
CA ARG A 83 16.03 -3.40 -3.08
C ARG A 83 17.47 -3.37 -3.56
N ALA A 84 18.44 -3.42 -2.65
CA ALA A 84 19.86 -3.52 -2.99
C ALA A 84 20.14 -4.80 -3.80
N VAL A 85 19.57 -5.94 -3.40
CA VAL A 85 19.65 -7.18 -4.17
C VAL A 85 19.01 -7.02 -5.55
N ARG A 86 17.81 -6.42 -5.65
CA ARG A 86 17.17 -6.15 -6.95
C ARG A 86 18.05 -5.30 -7.86
N GLN A 87 18.67 -4.26 -7.32
CA GLN A 87 19.58 -3.38 -8.06
C GLN A 87 20.83 -4.14 -8.53
N SER A 88 21.46 -4.94 -7.66
CA SER A 88 22.60 -5.79 -8.04
C SER A 88 22.23 -6.81 -9.11
N VAL A 89 21.03 -7.40 -9.04
CA VAL A 89 20.52 -8.30 -10.09
C VAL A 89 20.40 -7.57 -11.43
N GLN A 90 19.83 -6.36 -11.44
CA GLN A 90 19.70 -5.56 -12.67
C GLN A 90 21.07 -5.15 -13.26
N ALA A 91 22.07 -4.92 -12.42
CA ALA A 91 23.41 -4.51 -12.85
C ALA A 91 24.26 -5.69 -13.35
N LEU A 92 24.13 -6.88 -12.74
CA LEU A 92 25.05 -8.00 -12.95
C LEU A 92 24.47 -9.12 -13.82
N VAL A 93 23.15 -9.32 -13.82
CA VAL A 93 22.53 -10.48 -14.47
C VAL A 93 22.00 -10.11 -15.84
N SER A 94 22.61 -10.69 -16.87
CA SER A 94 22.11 -10.56 -18.24
C SER A 94 20.77 -11.30 -18.39
N PRO A 95 19.71 -10.63 -18.89
CA PRO A 95 18.42 -11.27 -19.09
C PRO A 95 18.47 -12.34 -20.19
N LYS A 96 17.68 -13.41 -20.03
CA LYS A 96 17.45 -14.51 -20.98
C LYS A 96 18.69 -15.33 -21.37
N LYS A 97 18.92 -16.41 -20.63
CA LYS A 97 19.97 -17.42 -20.84
C LYS A 97 19.41 -18.73 -21.44
N GLY A 98 18.62 -18.61 -22.51
CA GLY A 98 17.98 -19.76 -23.18
C GLY A 98 16.46 -19.67 -23.24
N SER A 99 15.78 -20.80 -23.08
CA SER A 99 14.33 -20.93 -23.26
C SER A 99 13.52 -20.60 -22.00
N GLY A 100 12.29 -20.11 -22.18
CA GLY A 100 11.36 -19.85 -21.06
C GLY A 100 11.89 -18.79 -20.10
N LYS A 101 11.95 -19.12 -18.81
CA LYS A 101 12.45 -18.22 -17.75
C LYS A 101 13.96 -18.37 -17.52
N SER A 102 14.68 -19.07 -18.39
CA SER A 102 16.13 -19.27 -18.25
C SER A 102 16.88 -17.95 -18.11
N GLY A 103 17.75 -17.84 -17.10
CA GLY A 103 18.51 -16.62 -16.85
C GLY A 103 17.84 -15.63 -15.90
N LEU A 104 16.56 -15.82 -15.57
CA LEU A 104 15.86 -14.95 -14.64
C LEU A 104 16.47 -15.09 -13.24
N VAL A 105 16.81 -13.97 -12.62
CA VAL A 105 17.02 -13.87 -11.18
C VAL A 105 16.05 -12.80 -10.69
N PHE A 106 15.27 -13.10 -9.66
CA PHE A 106 14.22 -12.22 -9.18
C PHE A 106 14.11 -12.28 -7.66
N ILE A 107 13.90 -11.11 -7.06
CA ILE A 107 13.56 -10.94 -5.64
C ILE A 107 12.34 -10.02 -5.57
N ASP A 108 11.42 -10.31 -4.65
CA ASP A 108 10.32 -9.41 -4.34
C ASP A 108 10.82 -8.28 -3.43
N ALA A 109 11.12 -7.13 -4.03
CA ALA A 109 11.58 -5.93 -3.33
C ALA A 109 10.51 -4.81 -3.31
N GLY A 110 9.23 -5.18 -3.46
CA GLY A 110 8.13 -4.22 -3.44
C GLY A 110 8.16 -3.19 -4.58
N GLN A 111 7.33 -2.15 -4.44
CA GLN A 111 7.34 -0.97 -5.32
C GLN A 111 7.56 0.27 -4.45
N GLN A 112 6.57 1.13 -4.29
CA GLN A 112 6.72 2.35 -3.50
C GLN A 112 6.51 2.12 -2.01
N GLU A 113 5.74 1.10 -1.64
CA GLU A 113 5.41 0.78 -0.25
C GLU A 113 6.48 -0.07 0.43
N VAL A 114 6.73 0.22 1.71
CA VAL A 114 7.59 -0.54 2.62
C VAL A 114 6.71 -1.44 3.47
N LEU A 115 6.85 -2.76 3.29
CA LEU A 115 6.04 -3.78 3.94
C LEU A 115 6.94 -4.84 4.55
N VAL A 116 6.43 -5.51 5.58
CA VAL A 116 7.01 -6.76 6.08
C VAL A 116 6.97 -7.78 4.94
N ARG A 117 8.13 -8.29 4.53
CA ARG A 117 8.25 -9.29 3.46
C ARG A 117 9.13 -10.44 3.91
N THR A 118 8.93 -11.57 3.25
CA THR A 118 9.80 -12.74 3.45
C THR A 118 11.04 -12.73 2.56
N ALA A 119 11.18 -11.72 1.69
CA ALA A 119 12.23 -11.64 0.68
C ALA A 119 13.62 -11.35 1.27
N ALA A 120 13.67 -10.61 2.37
CA ALA A 120 14.86 -10.36 3.15
C ALA A 120 14.51 -10.51 4.63
N VAL A 121 15.41 -11.13 5.40
CA VAL A 121 15.26 -11.29 6.85
C VAL A 121 16.61 -11.02 7.49
N ILE A 122 16.63 -10.15 8.49
CA ILE A 122 17.83 -9.89 9.29
C ILE A 122 17.62 -10.37 10.73
N THR A 123 18.67 -10.96 11.30
CA THR A 123 18.74 -11.43 12.67
C THR A 123 20.11 -11.06 13.27
N GLU A 124 20.29 -11.31 14.57
CA GLU A 124 21.58 -11.10 15.25
C GLU A 124 22.67 -12.03 14.72
N ASP A 125 22.29 -13.21 14.20
CA ASP A 125 23.24 -14.22 13.73
C ASP A 125 23.51 -14.12 12.23
N TRP A 126 22.52 -13.75 11.43
CA TRP A 126 22.61 -13.78 9.96
C TRP A 126 21.65 -12.81 9.26
N VAL A 127 21.97 -12.48 8.02
CA VAL A 127 21.08 -11.88 7.03
C VAL A 127 20.78 -12.89 5.92
N GLU A 128 19.52 -13.01 5.53
CA GLU A 128 19.06 -13.93 4.48
C GLU A 128 18.24 -13.20 3.43
N THR A 129 18.45 -13.51 2.16
CA THR A 129 17.53 -13.13 1.08
C THR A 129 17.01 -14.34 0.34
N ARG A 130 15.79 -14.22 -0.17
CA ARG A 130 15.05 -15.30 -0.84
C ARG A 130 14.76 -14.89 -2.27
N LEU A 131 15.28 -15.67 -3.21
CA LEU A 131 15.23 -15.36 -4.63
C LEU A 131 14.58 -16.49 -5.42
N GLN A 132 14.11 -16.11 -6.60
CA GLN A 132 13.73 -16.99 -7.67
C GLN A 132 14.81 -17.00 -8.74
N VAL A 133 15.22 -18.18 -9.18
CA VAL A 133 16.21 -18.36 -10.25
C VAL A 133 15.69 -19.29 -11.33
N GLY A 134 15.65 -18.80 -12.56
CA GLY A 134 15.26 -19.57 -13.74
C GLY A 134 16.45 -20.35 -14.27
N LEU A 135 16.52 -21.64 -13.93
CA LEU A 135 17.68 -22.48 -14.26
C LEU A 135 17.85 -22.63 -15.79
N PRO A 136 19.03 -22.30 -16.36
CA PRO A 136 19.26 -22.24 -17.80
C PRO A 136 19.03 -23.55 -18.57
N ALA A 137 18.38 -23.44 -19.73
CA ALA A 137 18.18 -24.55 -20.65
C ALA A 137 17.99 -24.12 -22.11
N ALA A 138 18.36 -25.00 -23.04
CA ALA A 138 18.03 -24.93 -24.46
C ALA A 138 16.94 -25.97 -24.76
N GLY A 139 15.69 -25.50 -24.96
CA GLY A 139 14.54 -26.40 -24.90
C GLY A 139 14.50 -27.08 -23.53
N ARG A 140 14.53 -28.42 -23.50
CA ARG A 140 14.57 -29.21 -22.25
C ARG A 140 15.94 -29.79 -21.92
N ARG A 141 17.00 -29.29 -22.57
CA ARG A 141 18.38 -29.69 -22.27
C ARG A 141 19.04 -28.65 -21.38
N ILE A 142 19.70 -29.12 -20.33
CA ILE A 142 20.37 -28.29 -19.34
C ILE A 142 21.55 -27.55 -19.99
N LEU A 143 21.68 -26.25 -19.68
CA LEU A 143 22.87 -25.44 -20.00
C LEU A 143 23.72 -25.28 -18.74
N GLY A 144 24.47 -26.32 -18.38
CA GLY A 144 25.24 -26.44 -17.13
C GLY A 144 26.32 -25.37 -16.97
N LYS A 145 26.97 -24.97 -18.08
CA LYS A 145 27.92 -23.84 -18.08
C LYS A 145 27.25 -22.51 -17.70
N GLN A 146 26.05 -22.24 -18.23
CA GLN A 146 25.31 -21.01 -17.91
C GLN A 146 24.73 -21.05 -16.49
N ALA A 147 24.30 -22.23 -16.02
CA ALA A 147 23.88 -22.45 -14.64
C ALA A 147 25.03 -22.22 -13.66
N THR A 148 26.25 -22.66 -14.02
CA THR A 148 27.46 -22.43 -13.23
C THR A 148 27.81 -20.94 -13.17
N ALA A 149 27.72 -20.23 -14.30
CA ALA A 149 27.92 -18.77 -14.31
C ALA A 149 26.90 -18.05 -13.42
N MET A 150 25.62 -18.44 -13.50
CA MET A 150 24.57 -17.86 -12.66
C MET A 150 24.80 -18.16 -11.17
N LEU A 151 24.82 -19.43 -10.77
CA LEU A 151 24.81 -19.83 -9.36
C LEU A 151 26.17 -19.66 -8.67
N CYS A 152 27.28 -19.77 -9.40
CA CYS A 152 28.62 -19.76 -8.83
C CYS A 152 29.47 -18.55 -9.26
N GLN A 153 28.92 -17.57 -9.97
CA GLN A 153 29.64 -16.31 -10.27
C GLN A 153 28.75 -15.09 -10.01
N GLU A 154 27.58 -15.01 -10.65
CA GLU A 154 26.67 -13.86 -10.51
C GLU A 154 26.03 -13.78 -9.12
N ILE A 155 25.53 -14.91 -8.58
CA ILE A 155 24.95 -14.94 -7.23
C ILE A 155 25.97 -14.52 -6.14
N PRO A 156 27.20 -15.05 -6.12
CA PRO A 156 28.24 -14.54 -5.22
C PRO A 156 28.49 -13.03 -5.33
N GLN A 157 28.52 -12.47 -6.54
CA GLN A 157 28.69 -11.03 -6.74
C GLN A 157 27.50 -10.21 -6.20
N ILE A 158 26.26 -10.72 -6.36
CA ILE A 158 25.06 -10.10 -5.78
C ILE A 158 25.17 -10.09 -4.25
N VAL A 159 25.58 -11.22 -3.64
CA VAL A 159 25.79 -11.32 -2.18
C VAL A 159 26.84 -10.31 -1.72
N GLU A 160 27.96 -10.24 -2.42
CA GLU A 160 29.05 -9.33 -2.09
C GLU A 160 28.60 -7.86 -2.14
N GLN A 161 27.81 -7.46 -3.14
CA GLN A 161 27.36 -6.07 -3.28
C GLN A 161 26.24 -5.69 -2.32
N ALA A 162 25.27 -6.58 -2.10
CA ALA A 162 24.01 -6.23 -1.44
C ALA A 162 23.87 -6.72 0.01
N LEU A 163 24.66 -7.72 0.43
CA LEU A 163 24.56 -8.32 1.78
C LEU A 163 25.81 -8.09 2.65
N MET A 164 26.81 -7.38 2.14
CA MET A 164 28.02 -7.03 2.88
C MET A 164 28.04 -5.54 3.16
N TRP A 165 28.02 -5.14 4.43
CA TRP A 165 27.94 -3.73 4.84
C TRP A 165 29.01 -2.87 4.17
N LYS A 166 30.25 -3.36 4.07
CA LYS A 166 31.37 -2.64 3.43
C LYS A 166 31.09 -2.17 1.99
N ASN A 167 30.16 -2.82 1.28
CA ASN A 167 29.82 -2.53 -0.12
C ASN A 167 28.45 -1.87 -0.29
N MET A 168 27.62 -1.86 0.75
CA MET A 168 26.33 -1.19 0.74
C MET A 168 26.49 0.34 0.76
N ASN A 169 25.53 1.06 0.18
CA ASN A 169 25.50 2.52 0.31
C ASN A 169 25.01 2.90 1.72
N HIS A 170 25.95 3.29 2.60
CA HIS A 170 25.66 3.56 4.02
C HIS A 170 24.74 4.75 4.22
N GLU A 171 24.92 5.81 3.43
CA GLU A 171 24.11 7.03 3.53
C GLU A 171 22.67 6.74 3.09
N GLN A 172 22.48 6.13 1.92
CA GLN A 172 21.15 5.75 1.44
C GLN A 172 20.44 4.79 2.40
N CYS A 173 21.18 3.83 2.99
CA CYS A 173 20.61 2.91 3.98
C CYS A 173 20.10 3.63 5.23
N ARG A 174 20.90 4.57 5.76
CA ARG A 174 20.50 5.38 6.93
C ARG A 174 19.28 6.23 6.62
N THR A 175 19.32 7.01 5.54
CA THR A 175 18.21 7.86 5.11
C THR A 175 16.92 7.05 4.91
N PHE A 176 17.03 5.83 4.37
CA PHE A 176 15.88 4.95 4.18
C PHE A 176 15.26 4.52 5.51
N VAL A 177 16.07 4.01 6.44
CA VAL A 177 15.63 3.55 7.76
C VAL A 177 15.04 4.71 8.58
N GLU A 178 15.73 5.85 8.60
CA GLU A 178 15.31 7.05 9.32
C GLU A 178 13.99 7.62 8.79
N CYS A 179 13.80 7.62 7.47
CA CYS A 179 12.55 8.06 6.84
C CYS A 179 11.37 7.18 7.26
N VAL A 180 11.53 5.86 7.25
CA VAL A 180 10.46 4.93 7.65
C VAL A 180 10.16 5.03 9.16
N GLU A 181 11.17 5.27 9.99
CA GLU A 181 10.94 5.51 11.43
C GLU A 181 10.23 6.85 11.68
N ASN A 182 10.57 7.91 10.93
CA ASN A 182 9.85 9.18 11.01
C ASN A 182 8.37 9.02 10.62
N GLN A 183 8.08 8.23 9.59
CA GLN A 183 6.72 7.89 9.19
C GLN A 183 5.93 7.22 10.32
N GLU A 184 6.56 6.25 10.99
CA GLU A 184 5.95 5.60 12.14
C GLU A 184 5.71 6.56 13.30
N ALA A 185 6.67 7.46 13.58
CA ALA A 185 6.53 8.45 14.64
C ALA A 185 5.35 9.39 14.39
N ILE A 186 5.11 9.79 13.14
CA ILE A 186 3.93 10.60 12.77
C ILE A 186 2.65 9.79 12.99
N TYR A 187 2.63 8.53 12.53
CA TYR A 187 1.47 7.65 12.73
C TYR A 187 1.09 7.51 14.20
N GLN A 188 2.07 7.25 15.08
CA GLN A 188 1.86 7.07 16.52
C GLN A 188 1.31 8.32 17.22
N GLN A 189 1.55 9.50 16.64
CA GLN A 189 1.08 10.78 17.18
C GLN A 189 -0.31 11.17 16.66
N LEU A 190 -0.84 10.57 15.58
CA LEU A 190 -2.11 10.99 14.97
C LEU A 190 -3.26 11.08 15.99
N ASP A 191 -3.38 10.07 16.86
CA ASP A 191 -4.44 10.02 17.87
C ASP A 191 -4.33 11.13 18.91
N GLU A 192 -3.11 11.47 19.35
CA GLU A 192 -2.83 12.54 20.31
C GLU A 192 -3.23 13.91 19.73
N PHE A 193 -2.97 14.11 18.44
CA PHE A 193 -3.38 15.32 17.71
C PHE A 193 -4.87 15.29 17.29
N GLY A 194 -5.62 14.24 17.59
CA GLY A 194 -7.01 14.10 17.19
C GLY A 194 -7.19 14.01 15.67
N LEU A 195 -6.21 13.47 14.96
CA LEU A 195 -6.17 13.35 13.50
C LEU A 195 -6.46 11.91 13.05
N VAL A 196 -6.93 11.79 11.80
CA VAL A 196 -7.02 10.52 11.08
C VAL A 196 -6.01 10.41 9.95
N ALA A 197 -5.47 11.56 9.52
CA ALA A 197 -4.39 11.61 8.55
C ALA A 197 -3.58 12.92 8.66
N PHE A 198 -2.35 12.88 8.15
CA PHE A 198 -1.44 14.00 8.02
C PHE A 198 -0.85 14.04 6.60
N VAL A 199 -0.81 15.22 5.97
CA VAL A 199 -0.26 15.42 4.63
C VAL A 199 0.80 16.50 4.67
N ALA A 200 2.08 16.11 4.62
CA ALA A 200 3.19 17.06 4.72
C ALA A 200 3.17 18.14 3.61
N ASN A 201 3.56 19.35 3.98
CA ASN A 201 3.87 20.41 3.04
C ASN A 201 5.05 19.97 2.15
N GLY A 202 4.94 20.21 0.84
CA GLY A 202 5.91 19.76 -0.16
C GLY A 202 5.64 18.37 -0.73
N ALA A 203 4.65 17.61 -0.21
CA ALA A 203 4.29 16.30 -0.74
C ALA A 203 3.90 16.37 -2.23
N VAL A 204 4.25 15.32 -2.97
CA VAL A 204 3.88 15.12 -4.39
C VAL A 204 2.88 13.98 -4.46
N LEU A 205 1.60 14.37 -4.45
CA LEU A 205 0.47 13.43 -4.51
C LEU A 205 0.21 12.84 -5.90
N PRO A 206 0.29 13.59 -7.02
CA PRO A 206 0.00 13.01 -8.34
C PRO A 206 1.07 12.00 -8.75
N ARG A 207 0.63 10.93 -9.42
CA ARG A 207 1.51 9.89 -9.96
C ARG A 207 1.83 10.15 -11.43
N GLU A 208 2.89 9.55 -11.93
CA GLU A 208 3.39 9.71 -13.29
C GLU A 208 2.32 9.39 -14.34
N SER A 209 1.54 8.33 -14.14
CA SER A 209 0.42 7.96 -15.00
C SER A 209 -0.57 7.03 -14.29
N GLY A 210 -1.68 6.69 -14.95
CA GLY A 210 -2.67 5.74 -14.40
C GLY A 210 -2.17 4.30 -14.24
N ILE A 211 -1.01 3.95 -14.78
CA ILE A 211 -0.40 2.61 -14.72
C ILE A 211 0.96 2.58 -14.00
N SER A 212 1.47 3.74 -13.58
CA SER A 212 2.75 3.89 -12.89
C SER A 212 2.50 4.54 -11.55
N ASP A 213 2.88 3.86 -10.48
CA ASP A 213 2.80 4.42 -9.14
C ASP A 213 4.02 5.27 -8.79
N LEU A 214 4.89 5.66 -9.74
CA LEU A 214 5.97 6.62 -9.49
C LEU A 214 5.41 8.05 -9.33
N PRO A 215 6.09 8.96 -8.61
CA PRO A 215 5.64 10.34 -8.49
C PRO A 215 5.68 11.05 -9.85
N LEU A 216 4.75 11.97 -10.08
CA LEU A 216 4.83 12.87 -11.22
C LEU A 216 6.06 13.80 -11.03
N LEU A 217 6.89 13.88 -12.06
CA LEU A 217 8.08 14.74 -12.08
C LEU A 217 7.89 15.92 -13.05
N GLY A 218 8.54 17.05 -12.77
CA GLY A 218 8.57 18.21 -13.66
C GLY A 218 8.25 19.54 -12.96
N THR A 219 8.43 20.65 -13.68
CA THR A 219 8.23 22.01 -13.16
C THR A 219 6.77 22.38 -12.95
N GLN A 220 5.85 21.63 -13.56
CA GLN A 220 4.41 21.78 -13.47
C GLN A 220 3.79 21.10 -12.23
N VAL A 221 4.59 20.35 -11.47
CA VAL A 221 4.11 19.64 -10.28
C VAL A 221 3.86 20.66 -9.17
N VAL A 222 2.62 20.73 -8.70
CA VAL A 222 2.25 21.59 -7.57
C VAL A 222 2.51 20.81 -6.28
N GLY A 223 3.54 21.21 -5.54
CA GLY A 223 3.80 20.70 -4.20
C GLY A 223 2.64 21.04 -3.26
N PHE A 224 2.26 20.07 -2.44
CA PHE A 224 1.16 20.23 -1.50
C PHE A 224 1.45 21.32 -0.47
N ARG A 225 0.46 22.12 -0.09
CA ARG A 225 0.58 23.14 0.96
C ARG A 225 -0.72 23.23 1.74
N ALA A 226 -0.65 23.01 3.04
CA ALA A 226 -1.77 23.09 3.96
C ALA A 226 -2.33 24.52 4.04
N PRO A 227 -3.66 24.67 4.23
CA PRO A 227 -4.24 25.95 4.64
C PRO A 227 -3.85 26.24 6.09
N GLU A 228 -3.63 27.51 6.43
CA GLU A 228 -3.14 27.92 7.76
C GLU A 228 -4.02 27.43 8.91
N SER A 229 -5.35 27.37 8.71
CA SER A 229 -6.31 26.93 9.74
C SER A 229 -6.22 25.44 10.07
N LEU A 230 -5.67 24.62 9.18
CA LEU A 230 -5.52 23.16 9.37
C LEU A 230 -4.04 22.73 9.36
N GLU A 231 -3.10 23.67 9.43
CA GLU A 231 -1.67 23.34 9.50
C GLU A 231 -1.34 22.77 10.88
N THR A 232 -0.87 21.54 10.91
CA THR A 232 -0.35 20.86 12.10
C THR A 232 1.16 20.72 12.01
N ARG A 233 1.82 20.71 13.17
CA ARG A 233 3.27 20.52 13.30
C ARG A 233 3.53 19.29 14.16
N ILE A 234 4.30 18.34 13.63
CA ILE A 234 4.61 17.07 14.30
C ILE A 234 6.12 16.95 14.41
N GLU A 235 6.61 16.54 15.58
CA GLU A 235 8.03 16.27 15.79
C GLU A 235 8.36 14.84 15.34
N VAL A 236 9.47 14.67 14.65
CA VAL A 236 9.99 13.38 14.19
C VAL A 236 11.37 13.08 14.78
N PRO A 237 11.70 11.81 15.03
CA PRO A 237 12.92 11.43 15.76
C PRO A 237 14.21 11.67 14.96
N ASN A 238 14.15 11.62 13.63
CA ASN A 238 15.32 11.79 12.76
C ASN A 238 15.19 13.06 11.91
N HIS A 239 16.31 13.68 11.57
CA HIS A 239 16.34 14.88 10.74
C HIS A 239 15.68 14.64 9.38
N LEU A 240 14.82 15.57 9.00
CA LEU A 240 14.27 15.68 7.66
C LEU A 240 15.37 16.10 6.67
N PRO A 241 15.16 15.99 5.34
CA PRO A 241 16.09 16.51 4.34
C PRO A 241 16.41 18.01 4.48
N SER A 242 15.54 18.78 5.14
CA SER A 242 15.77 20.19 5.49
C SER A 242 16.74 20.39 6.66
N GLY A 243 17.07 19.34 7.42
CA GLY A 243 17.82 19.40 8.67
C GLY A 243 16.95 19.64 9.92
N GLU A 244 15.65 19.89 9.76
CA GLU A 244 14.72 20.10 10.87
C GLU A 244 14.16 18.77 11.39
N THR A 245 13.67 18.74 12.63
CA THR A 245 12.92 17.61 13.21
C THR A 245 11.43 17.90 13.33
N MET A 246 10.98 19.07 12.89
CA MET A 246 9.56 19.45 12.88
C MET A 246 9.02 19.40 11.45
N ILE A 247 8.04 18.56 11.21
CA ILE A 247 7.33 18.52 9.92
C ILE A 247 6.02 19.29 10.01
N LYS A 248 5.71 20.08 8.98
CA LYS A 248 4.46 20.85 8.88
C LYS A 248 3.61 20.31 7.74
N GLY A 249 2.31 20.27 7.92
CA GLY A 249 1.40 19.73 6.92
C GLY A 249 -0.06 19.90 7.30
N LEU A 250 -0.95 19.43 6.44
CA LEU A 250 -2.38 19.41 6.69
C LEU A 250 -2.68 18.29 7.69
N GLY A 251 -3.25 18.63 8.84
CA GLY A 251 -3.89 17.65 9.73
C GLY A 251 -5.35 17.47 9.34
N ILE A 252 -5.77 16.24 9.03
CA ILE A 252 -7.18 15.91 8.81
C ILE A 252 -7.75 15.41 10.13
N PRO A 253 -8.65 16.16 10.80
CA PRO A 253 -9.17 15.81 12.11
C PRO A 253 -10.11 14.60 12.07
N LYS A 254 -10.27 13.95 13.23
CA LYS A 254 -11.34 12.98 13.47
C LYS A 254 -12.71 13.63 13.24
N GLY A 255 -13.65 12.87 12.68
CA GLY A 255 -14.96 13.35 12.27
C GLY A 255 -15.23 13.14 10.79
N ILE A 256 -16.10 13.97 10.24
CA ILE A 256 -16.53 13.93 8.83
C ILE A 256 -15.82 15.06 8.09
N THR A 257 -14.88 14.70 7.23
CA THR A 257 -14.15 15.63 6.37
C THR A 257 -14.62 15.49 4.92
N LEU A 258 -15.04 16.59 4.32
CA LEU A 258 -15.37 16.64 2.90
C LEU A 258 -14.20 17.21 2.10
N ILE A 259 -13.89 16.59 0.97
CA ILE A 259 -12.95 17.10 -0.03
C ILE A 259 -13.77 17.50 -1.26
N VAL A 260 -13.95 18.81 -1.46
CA VAL A 260 -14.82 19.38 -2.50
C VAL A 260 -14.03 20.14 -3.56
N GLY A 261 -14.69 20.56 -4.63
CA GLY A 261 -14.08 21.34 -5.72
C GLY A 261 -14.47 20.85 -7.11
N GLY A 262 -14.09 21.60 -8.13
CA GLY A 262 -14.39 21.26 -9.52
C GLY A 262 -13.74 19.96 -9.99
N GLY A 263 -14.17 19.45 -11.14
CA GLY A 263 -13.48 18.36 -11.82
C GLY A 263 -12.01 18.71 -12.09
N TYR A 264 -11.12 17.72 -12.02
CA TYR A 264 -9.70 17.87 -12.36
C TYR A 264 -8.85 18.79 -11.45
N HIS A 265 -9.35 19.24 -10.30
CA HIS A 265 -8.56 20.06 -9.36
C HIS A 265 -7.81 19.27 -8.27
N GLY A 266 -7.76 17.93 -8.35
CA GLY A 266 -6.93 17.08 -7.47
C GLY A 266 -7.63 16.42 -6.28
N LYS A 267 -8.97 16.41 -6.22
CA LYS A 267 -9.74 15.75 -5.14
C LYS A 267 -9.41 14.27 -4.98
N SER A 268 -9.64 13.48 -6.04
CA SER A 268 -9.36 12.04 -6.02
C SER A 268 -7.88 11.74 -5.90
N THR A 269 -6.99 12.65 -6.33
CA THR A 269 -5.53 12.52 -6.13
C THR A 269 -5.18 12.58 -4.65
N LEU A 270 -5.76 13.52 -3.90
CA LEU A 270 -5.59 13.59 -2.44
C LEU A 270 -6.15 12.34 -1.77
N LEU A 271 -7.38 11.93 -2.10
CA LEU A 271 -8.00 10.75 -1.49
C LEU A 271 -7.22 9.46 -1.80
N LYS A 272 -6.72 9.28 -3.04
CA LYS A 272 -5.87 8.14 -3.40
C LYS A 272 -4.54 8.14 -2.65
N ALA A 273 -3.97 9.30 -2.37
CA ALA A 273 -2.79 9.36 -1.50
C ALA A 273 -3.15 8.85 -0.09
N LEU A 274 -4.24 9.35 0.51
CA LEU A 274 -4.70 8.90 1.83
C LEU A 274 -4.96 7.39 1.88
N GLU A 275 -5.58 6.82 0.84
CA GLU A 275 -5.84 5.38 0.70
C GLU A 275 -4.57 4.53 0.76
N ARG A 276 -3.49 4.97 0.10
CA ARG A 276 -2.24 4.20 0.02
C ARG A 276 -1.33 4.44 1.22
N CYS A 277 -1.46 5.60 1.86
CA CYS A 277 -0.63 6.05 2.98
C CYS A 277 -1.04 5.48 4.35
N VAL A 278 -1.82 4.39 4.35
CA VAL A 278 -1.87 3.44 5.47
C VAL A 278 -0.55 2.64 5.59
N TYR A 279 0.23 2.61 4.50
CA TYR A 279 1.56 2.02 4.44
C TYR A 279 2.66 3.10 4.41
N ALA A 280 3.82 2.75 4.97
CA ALA A 280 5.02 3.55 4.77
C ALA A 280 5.47 3.51 3.31
N HIS A 281 6.01 4.63 2.81
CA HIS A 281 6.56 4.76 1.47
C HIS A 281 8.06 5.02 1.50
N ILE A 282 8.74 4.65 0.41
CA ILE A 282 10.17 4.88 0.26
C ILE A 282 10.51 6.38 0.21
N PRO A 283 11.72 6.78 0.64
CA PRO A 283 12.21 8.15 0.43
C PRO A 283 12.16 8.53 -1.07
N GLY A 284 11.68 9.74 -1.37
CA GLY A 284 11.54 10.24 -2.72
C GLY A 284 10.27 9.78 -3.46
N ASP A 285 9.36 9.06 -2.79
CA ASP A 285 8.06 8.70 -3.37
C ASP A 285 7.13 9.90 -3.60
N GLY A 286 7.35 11.00 -2.87
CA GLY A 286 6.46 12.16 -2.80
C GLY A 286 5.37 12.03 -1.74
N ARG A 287 5.04 10.81 -1.30
CA ARG A 287 4.04 10.54 -0.25
C ARG A 287 4.66 9.99 1.04
N GLU A 288 5.99 9.96 1.16
CA GLU A 288 6.69 9.42 2.33
C GLU A 288 6.41 10.17 3.65
N TYR A 289 5.75 11.32 3.62
CA TYR A 289 5.25 12.00 4.81
C TYR A 289 3.76 12.34 4.71
N VAL A 290 3.05 11.54 3.93
CA VAL A 290 1.59 11.44 3.97
C VAL A 290 1.28 10.19 4.77
N ILE A 291 0.51 10.33 5.84
CA ILE A 291 0.26 9.26 6.80
C ILE A 291 -1.22 9.23 7.10
N THR A 292 -1.83 8.06 6.96
CA THR A 292 -3.23 7.80 7.29
C THR A 292 -3.27 6.74 8.38
N THR A 293 -4.28 6.79 9.27
CA THR A 293 -4.50 5.71 10.23
C THR A 293 -4.58 4.34 9.53
N ARG A 294 -3.98 3.30 10.13
CA ARG A 294 -3.83 1.97 9.53
C ARG A 294 -5.14 1.20 9.40
N ASP A 295 -6.16 1.59 10.15
CA ASP A 295 -7.52 1.05 10.13
C ASP A 295 -8.45 1.83 9.17
N ALA A 296 -7.86 2.56 8.21
CA ALA A 296 -8.60 3.20 7.14
C ALA A 296 -8.97 2.21 6.05
N VAL A 297 -10.24 2.23 5.62
CA VAL A 297 -10.75 1.39 4.54
C VAL A 297 -11.38 2.26 3.45
N LYS A 298 -10.98 2.01 2.19
CA LYS A 298 -11.62 2.62 1.03
C LYS A 298 -12.90 1.87 0.70
N ILE A 299 -14.02 2.56 0.82
CA ILE A 299 -15.34 2.06 0.46
C ILE A 299 -15.68 2.51 -0.96
N ARG A 300 -16.28 1.61 -1.74
CA ARG A 300 -16.79 1.87 -3.09
C ARG A 300 -17.94 0.91 -3.41
N ALA A 301 -18.68 1.19 -4.48
CA ALA A 301 -19.60 0.21 -5.05
C ALA A 301 -18.82 -0.92 -5.76
N GLU A 302 -19.25 -2.16 -5.56
CA GLU A 302 -18.66 -3.38 -6.11
C GLU A 302 -19.76 -4.25 -6.73
N ASP A 303 -20.43 -3.68 -7.74
CA ASP A 303 -21.54 -4.33 -8.45
C ASP A 303 -21.16 -5.74 -8.94
N GLY A 304 -22.02 -6.71 -8.64
CA GLY A 304 -21.84 -8.12 -8.97
C GLY A 304 -21.01 -8.94 -7.98
N ARG A 305 -20.55 -8.36 -6.85
CA ARG A 305 -19.84 -9.15 -5.83
C ARG A 305 -20.78 -10.07 -5.06
N ARG A 306 -20.22 -11.18 -4.58
CA ARG A 306 -20.86 -12.06 -3.61
C ARG A 306 -20.84 -11.44 -2.21
N VAL A 307 -21.94 -11.57 -1.49
CA VAL A 307 -22.09 -11.22 -0.06
C VAL A 307 -22.66 -12.43 0.68
N GLU A 308 -22.13 -12.74 1.86
CA GLU A 308 -22.55 -13.88 2.66
C GLU A 308 -22.76 -13.47 4.12
N LYS A 309 -24.03 -13.48 4.56
CA LYS A 309 -24.46 -13.29 5.94
C LYS A 309 -23.99 -11.98 6.59
N VAL A 310 -24.05 -10.89 5.84
CA VAL A 310 -23.73 -9.55 6.36
C VAL A 310 -25.01 -8.86 6.81
N ASN A 311 -25.02 -8.28 8.00
CA ASN A 311 -26.15 -7.45 8.43
C ASN A 311 -26.05 -6.07 7.76
N ILE A 312 -26.91 -5.80 6.78
CA ILE A 312 -26.99 -4.52 6.07
C ILE A 312 -28.21 -3.68 6.47
N ASN A 313 -28.99 -4.13 7.47
CA ASN A 313 -30.16 -3.40 7.99
C ASN A 313 -29.91 -1.90 8.24
N PRO A 314 -28.73 -1.46 8.76
CA PRO A 314 -28.50 -0.04 9.02
C PRO A 314 -28.59 0.87 7.79
N PHE A 315 -28.51 0.29 6.58
CA PHE A 315 -28.59 1.02 5.32
C PHE A 315 -29.68 0.52 4.38
N ILE A 316 -30.05 -0.76 4.47
CA ILE A 316 -31.00 -1.39 3.56
C ILE A 316 -31.94 -2.26 4.37
N SER A 317 -33.22 -1.91 4.37
CA SER A 317 -34.31 -2.65 5.00
C SER A 317 -35.39 -2.99 3.98
N ASN A 318 -36.29 -3.92 4.29
CA ASN A 318 -37.51 -4.18 3.50
C ASN A 318 -37.28 -4.46 2.00
N LEU A 319 -36.27 -5.29 1.69
CA LEU A 319 -36.03 -5.70 0.31
C LEU A 319 -37.21 -6.52 -0.25
N PRO A 320 -37.44 -6.47 -1.58
CA PRO A 320 -38.44 -7.31 -2.23
C PRO A 320 -38.21 -8.80 -1.93
N GLN A 321 -39.29 -9.60 -1.96
CA GLN A 321 -39.26 -11.05 -1.72
C GLN A 321 -38.84 -11.45 -0.29
N ASP A 322 -39.00 -10.55 0.68
CA ASP A 322 -38.66 -10.78 2.09
C ASP A 322 -37.22 -11.26 2.28
N ILE A 323 -36.31 -10.77 1.45
CA ILE A 323 -34.88 -11.06 1.57
C ILE A 323 -34.39 -10.49 2.90
N SER A 324 -33.91 -11.36 3.78
CA SER A 324 -33.41 -10.99 5.09
C SER A 324 -32.18 -10.08 4.96
N THR A 325 -32.27 -8.87 5.49
CA THR A 325 -31.19 -7.88 5.50
C THR A 325 -30.32 -7.97 6.78
N ASP A 326 -30.78 -8.69 7.81
CA ASP A 326 -30.00 -9.02 9.04
C ASP A 326 -28.86 -10.03 8.81
N SER A 327 -28.96 -10.80 7.73
CA SER A 327 -28.01 -11.83 7.34
C SER A 327 -28.06 -11.95 5.81
N PHE A 328 -27.83 -10.81 5.16
CA PHE A 328 -27.96 -10.68 3.71
C PHE A 328 -26.96 -11.58 2.98
N CYS A 329 -27.48 -12.34 2.02
CA CYS A 329 -26.69 -13.15 1.10
C CYS A 329 -27.08 -12.79 -0.34
N SER A 330 -26.08 -12.65 -1.21
CA SER A 330 -26.30 -12.50 -2.65
C SER A 330 -25.11 -13.05 -3.41
N GLU A 331 -25.37 -13.70 -4.55
CA GLU A 331 -24.32 -14.07 -5.52
C GLU A 331 -24.07 -12.94 -6.55
N ASP A 332 -24.94 -11.91 -6.57
CA ASP A 332 -24.93 -10.81 -7.53
C ASP A 332 -25.48 -9.53 -6.85
N ALA A 333 -24.68 -8.94 -5.95
CA ALA A 333 -25.09 -7.75 -5.21
C ALA A 333 -25.08 -6.49 -6.11
N SER A 334 -26.14 -5.70 -6.04
CA SER A 334 -26.20 -4.39 -6.72
C SER A 334 -25.17 -3.40 -6.15
N GLY A 335 -24.91 -2.29 -6.86
CA GLY A 335 -24.04 -1.22 -6.38
C GLY A 335 -24.32 -0.72 -4.95
N SER A 336 -25.58 -0.52 -4.56
CA SER A 336 -25.93 -0.05 -3.22
C SER A 336 -25.82 -1.14 -2.15
N THR A 337 -26.24 -2.37 -2.45
CA THR A 337 -26.15 -3.50 -1.50
C THR A 337 -24.70 -3.95 -1.29
N SER A 338 -23.88 -3.96 -2.34
CA SER A 338 -22.44 -4.21 -2.24
C SER A 338 -21.73 -3.13 -1.42
N GLN A 339 -22.07 -1.85 -1.62
CA GLN A 339 -21.47 -0.76 -0.84
C GLN A 339 -21.91 -0.77 0.63
N ALA A 340 -23.19 -1.06 0.91
CA ALA A 340 -23.68 -1.25 2.27
C ALA A 340 -22.94 -2.41 2.97
N ALA A 341 -22.83 -3.56 2.30
CA ALA A 341 -22.08 -4.71 2.81
C ALA A 341 -20.61 -4.36 3.06
N ASN A 342 -19.96 -3.65 2.12
CA ASN A 342 -18.57 -3.22 2.23
C ASN A 342 -18.33 -2.36 3.48
N ILE A 343 -19.25 -1.43 3.80
CA ILE A 343 -19.17 -0.64 5.04
C ILE A 343 -19.34 -1.54 6.27
N MET A 344 -20.34 -2.42 6.28
CA MET A 344 -20.60 -3.28 7.44
C MET A 344 -19.46 -4.27 7.70
N GLU A 345 -18.87 -4.84 6.65
CA GLU A 345 -17.66 -5.67 6.72
C GLU A 345 -16.45 -4.85 7.24
N ALA A 346 -16.27 -3.62 6.77
CA ALA A 346 -15.20 -2.73 7.24
C ALA A 346 -15.34 -2.42 8.74
N LEU A 347 -16.56 -2.14 9.20
CA LEU A 347 -16.85 -1.92 10.62
C LEU A 347 -16.60 -3.18 11.45
N GLU A 348 -16.97 -4.36 10.94
CA GLU A 348 -16.75 -5.66 11.59
C GLU A 348 -15.26 -5.94 11.82
N VAL A 349 -14.40 -5.64 10.84
CA VAL A 349 -12.94 -5.81 10.97
C VAL A 349 -12.26 -4.68 11.76
N GLY A 350 -13.03 -3.71 12.26
CA GLY A 350 -12.56 -2.69 13.18
C GLY A 350 -12.08 -1.38 12.54
N ALA A 351 -12.52 -1.06 11.32
CA ALA A 351 -12.16 0.20 10.67
C ALA A 351 -12.57 1.42 11.50
N LYS A 352 -11.69 2.43 11.61
CA LYS A 352 -11.96 3.71 12.28
C LYS A 352 -11.97 4.91 11.34
N LEU A 353 -11.60 4.71 10.08
CA LEU A 353 -11.71 5.70 9.03
C LEU A 353 -12.30 5.07 7.77
N LEU A 354 -13.38 5.64 7.25
CA LEU A 354 -13.92 5.30 5.93
C LEU A 354 -13.47 6.37 4.92
N LEU A 355 -12.86 5.93 3.83
CA LEU A 355 -12.50 6.79 2.69
C LEU A 355 -13.53 6.55 1.58
N LEU A 356 -14.14 7.61 1.03
CA LEU A 356 -15.16 7.49 -0.01
C LEU A 356 -14.91 8.49 -1.15
N ASP A 357 -15.20 8.06 -2.37
CA ASP A 357 -15.20 8.93 -3.56
C ASP A 357 -16.57 8.81 -4.24
N GLU A 358 -17.25 9.95 -4.41
CA GLU A 358 -18.56 10.04 -5.07
C GLU A 358 -18.51 9.39 -6.47
N ASP A 359 -17.42 9.56 -7.21
CA ASP A 359 -17.24 9.02 -8.58
C ASP A 359 -17.21 7.48 -8.64
N THR A 360 -17.01 6.81 -7.50
CA THR A 360 -16.93 5.34 -7.41
C THR A 360 -17.97 4.74 -6.46
N SER A 361 -18.91 5.56 -5.99
CA SER A 361 -19.98 5.15 -5.09
C SER A 361 -21.30 4.99 -5.84
N ALA A 362 -22.23 4.22 -5.28
CA ALA A 362 -23.59 4.13 -5.80
C ALA A 362 -24.36 5.41 -5.45
N THR A 363 -24.81 6.18 -6.45
CA THR A 363 -25.45 7.50 -6.23
C THR A 363 -26.67 7.40 -5.31
N ASN A 364 -27.52 6.39 -5.51
CA ASN A 364 -28.71 6.13 -4.70
C ASN A 364 -28.38 5.73 -3.25
N PHE A 365 -27.16 5.27 -2.99
CA PHE A 365 -26.67 5.00 -1.64
C PHE A 365 -26.15 6.27 -0.97
N MET A 366 -25.52 7.16 -1.73
CA MET A 366 -24.86 8.35 -1.17
C MET A 366 -25.86 9.43 -0.74
N VAL A 367 -26.87 9.70 -1.56
CA VAL A 367 -27.83 10.80 -1.34
C VAL A 367 -29.21 10.43 -1.87
N ARG A 368 -30.22 11.12 -1.34
CA ARG A 368 -31.58 11.08 -1.86
C ARG A 368 -32.17 12.47 -1.76
N ASP A 369 -32.49 13.12 -2.87
CA ASP A 369 -32.95 14.51 -2.78
C ASP A 369 -34.40 14.62 -2.25
N ALA A 370 -34.77 15.82 -1.80
CA ALA A 370 -36.10 16.10 -1.25
C ALA A 370 -37.24 15.84 -2.26
N ARG A 371 -36.99 15.97 -3.57
CA ARG A 371 -38.01 15.72 -4.60
C ARG A 371 -38.28 14.24 -4.76
N MET A 372 -37.23 13.42 -4.72
CA MET A 372 -37.34 11.97 -4.77
C MET A 372 -38.08 11.44 -3.54
N GLN A 373 -37.82 12.01 -2.35
CA GLN A 373 -38.56 11.67 -1.13
C GLN A 373 -40.06 11.98 -1.22
N LEU A 374 -40.44 13.04 -1.93
CA LEU A 374 -41.85 13.37 -2.19
C LEU A 374 -42.52 12.45 -3.21
N LEU A 375 -41.76 11.92 -4.17
CA LEU A 375 -42.28 11.05 -5.22
C LEU A 375 -42.38 9.58 -4.76
N VAL A 376 -41.35 9.10 -4.06
CA VAL A 376 -41.25 7.73 -3.55
C VAL A 376 -41.14 7.82 -2.04
N HIS A 377 -42.22 7.50 -1.33
CA HIS A 377 -42.24 7.53 0.13
C HIS A 377 -41.26 6.52 0.72
N LYS A 378 -40.81 6.77 1.96
CA LYS A 378 -39.79 5.95 2.64
C LYS A 378 -40.20 4.48 2.80
N ASP A 379 -41.49 4.19 2.96
CA ASP A 379 -42.04 2.83 3.01
C ASP A 379 -41.86 2.03 1.72
N GLN A 380 -41.55 2.70 0.60
CA GLN A 380 -41.29 2.12 -0.71
C GLN A 380 -39.80 2.20 -1.11
N GLU A 381 -38.96 2.84 -0.28
CA GLU A 381 -37.53 2.99 -0.50
C GLU A 381 -36.74 2.19 0.54
N PRO A 382 -36.21 1.01 0.16
CA PRO A 382 -35.48 0.16 1.10
C PRO A 382 -34.16 0.79 1.57
N ILE A 383 -33.60 1.74 0.82
CA ILE A 383 -32.30 2.34 1.09
C ILE A 383 -32.46 3.54 2.03
N THR A 384 -31.68 3.55 3.10
CA THR A 384 -31.41 4.73 3.93
C THR A 384 -30.05 5.30 3.49
N PRO A 385 -29.98 6.53 2.97
CA PRO A 385 -28.77 7.03 2.34
C PRO A 385 -27.65 7.29 3.36
N PHE A 386 -26.40 7.19 2.91
CA PHE A 386 -25.21 7.32 3.76
C PHE A 386 -25.14 8.67 4.49
N VAL A 387 -25.64 9.74 3.88
CA VAL A 387 -25.72 11.08 4.48
C VAL A 387 -26.51 11.09 5.80
N ASP A 388 -27.50 10.22 5.95
CA ASP A 388 -28.31 10.12 7.17
C ASP A 388 -27.66 9.24 8.25
N ARG A 389 -26.68 8.40 7.88
CA ARG A 389 -26.00 7.46 8.79
C ARG A 389 -24.60 7.91 9.19
N VAL A 390 -23.93 8.75 8.38
CA VAL A 390 -22.53 9.11 8.55
C VAL A 390 -22.24 9.80 9.88
N ARG A 391 -23.17 10.64 10.38
CA ARG A 391 -23.03 11.28 11.71
C ARG A 391 -23.11 10.24 12.82
N GLU A 392 -24.04 9.28 12.73
CA GLU A 392 -24.16 8.21 13.72
C GLU A 392 -22.91 7.32 13.78
N LEU A 393 -22.29 7.01 12.64
CA LEU A 393 -21.03 6.27 12.60
C LEU A 393 -19.94 6.97 13.40
N TYR A 394 -19.85 8.29 13.31
CA TYR A 394 -18.88 9.05 14.08
C TYR A 394 -19.28 9.15 15.56
N ASP A 395 -20.48 9.63 15.86
CA ASP A 395 -20.90 9.95 17.22
C ASP A 395 -21.07 8.69 18.10
N SER A 396 -21.53 7.58 17.52
CA SER A 396 -21.81 6.34 18.26
C SER A 396 -20.68 5.32 18.19
N LEU A 397 -19.95 5.22 17.08
CA LEU A 397 -18.92 4.20 16.86
C LEU A 397 -17.49 4.77 16.83
N GLY A 398 -17.34 6.10 16.84
CA GLY A 398 -16.04 6.77 16.73
C GLY A 398 -15.39 6.58 15.35
N VAL A 399 -16.17 6.29 14.31
CA VAL A 399 -15.66 6.02 12.96
C VAL A 399 -15.72 7.30 12.14
N SER A 400 -14.55 7.81 11.77
CA SER A 400 -14.40 9.01 10.95
C SER A 400 -14.65 8.72 9.48
N THR A 401 -14.94 9.76 8.70
CA THR A 401 -15.14 9.65 7.25
C THR A 401 -14.41 10.77 6.52
N VAL A 402 -13.66 10.42 5.47
CA VAL A 402 -13.16 11.38 4.48
C VAL A 402 -13.84 11.08 3.14
N LEU A 403 -14.61 12.04 2.65
CA LEU A 403 -15.47 11.87 1.49
C LEU A 403 -15.17 12.92 0.42
N VAL A 404 -14.77 12.48 -0.77
CA VAL A 404 -14.66 13.34 -1.95
C VAL A 404 -16.04 13.56 -2.55
N MET A 405 -16.43 14.82 -2.72
CA MET A 405 -17.71 15.25 -3.29
C MET A 405 -17.52 16.29 -4.39
N GLY A 406 -18.46 16.33 -5.32
CA GLY A 406 -18.60 17.37 -6.34
C GLY A 406 -20.03 17.57 -6.84
N GLY A 407 -20.94 16.62 -6.60
CA GLY A 407 -22.32 16.63 -7.12
C GLY A 407 -23.40 17.04 -6.13
N SER A 408 -23.18 16.91 -4.81
CA SER A 408 -24.20 17.22 -3.79
C SER A 408 -23.66 18.03 -2.61
N GLY A 409 -24.45 19.01 -2.15
CA GLY A 409 -24.19 19.85 -0.98
C GLY A 409 -24.81 19.32 0.32
N ASP A 410 -25.62 18.26 0.24
CA ASP A 410 -26.35 17.68 1.38
C ASP A 410 -25.46 17.24 2.55
N TYR A 411 -24.18 16.97 2.29
CA TYR A 411 -23.23 16.59 3.33
C TYR A 411 -22.68 17.78 4.13
N PHE A 412 -22.92 19.03 3.73
CA PHE A 412 -22.48 20.20 4.49
C PHE A 412 -23.11 20.25 5.88
N ASP A 413 -24.35 19.77 6.02
CA ASP A 413 -25.08 19.69 7.29
C ASP A 413 -24.39 18.78 8.31
N VAL A 414 -23.70 17.74 7.83
CA VAL A 414 -23.08 16.71 8.66
C VAL A 414 -21.55 16.80 8.71
N ALA A 415 -20.93 17.67 7.93
CA ALA A 415 -19.48 17.82 7.91
C ALA A 415 -18.92 18.53 9.16
N ASN A 416 -17.79 18.06 9.66
CA ASN A 416 -16.97 18.77 10.64
C ASN A 416 -15.95 19.68 9.95
N THR A 417 -15.43 19.25 8.80
CA THR A 417 -14.38 19.96 8.05
C THR A 417 -14.68 19.89 6.56
N VAL A 418 -14.50 21.00 5.84
CA VAL A 418 -14.71 21.07 4.40
C VAL A 418 -13.47 21.67 3.75
N ILE A 419 -12.77 20.85 2.96
CA ILE A 419 -11.56 21.21 2.24
C ILE A 419 -11.91 21.33 0.77
N LYS A 420 -11.82 22.54 0.21
CA LYS A 420 -11.96 22.78 -1.22
C LYS A 420 -10.60 22.64 -1.90
N MET A 421 -10.51 21.73 -2.86
CA MET A 421 -9.39 21.64 -3.79
C MET A 421 -9.63 22.59 -4.97
N GLN A 422 -8.70 23.51 -5.17
CA GLN A 422 -8.67 24.42 -6.32
C GLN A 422 -7.24 24.58 -6.80
N ASP A 423 -7.04 24.40 -8.10
CA ASP A 423 -5.72 24.42 -8.76
C ASP A 423 -4.67 23.58 -8.01
N TYR A 424 -5.09 22.38 -7.58
CA TYR A 424 -4.30 21.40 -6.84
C TYR A 424 -3.87 21.83 -5.43
N ARG A 425 -4.48 22.89 -4.88
CA ARG A 425 -4.24 23.38 -3.52
C ARG A 425 -5.49 23.23 -2.64
N PRO A 426 -5.32 22.80 -1.38
CA PRO A 426 -6.41 22.73 -0.40
C PRO A 426 -6.70 24.11 0.21
N TYR A 427 -7.98 24.40 0.41
CA TYR A 427 -8.48 25.56 1.16
C TYR A 427 -9.50 25.08 2.17
N ASP A 428 -9.40 25.52 3.42
CA ASP A 428 -10.44 25.31 4.41
C ASP A 428 -11.62 26.26 4.13
N VAL A 429 -12.77 25.69 3.82
CA VAL A 429 -14.01 26.42 3.50
C VAL A 429 -15.15 26.02 4.44
N GLY A 430 -14.85 25.50 5.63
CA GLY A 430 -15.87 25.05 6.58
C GLY A 430 -16.82 26.15 7.08
N ASN A 431 -16.37 27.40 7.15
CA ASN A 431 -17.25 28.54 7.48
C ASN A 431 -18.22 28.85 6.32
N LEU A 432 -17.69 28.91 5.10
CA LEU A 432 -18.49 29.17 3.90
C LEU A 432 -19.54 28.06 3.67
N ALA A 433 -19.18 26.80 3.91
CA ALA A 433 -20.12 25.69 3.82
C ALA A 433 -21.30 25.84 4.80
N ARG A 434 -21.04 26.33 6.03
CA ARG A 434 -22.09 26.61 7.02
C ARG A 434 -22.98 27.77 6.62
N GLU A 435 -22.40 28.85 6.10
CA GLU A 435 -23.18 29.99 5.56
C GLU A 435 -24.12 29.54 4.45
N ILE A 436 -23.67 28.66 3.53
CA ILE A 436 -24.50 28.12 2.46
C ILE A 436 -25.65 27.28 3.01
N VAL A 437 -25.42 26.47 4.05
CA VAL A 437 -26.47 25.68 4.72
C VAL A 437 -27.53 26.59 5.34
N ASP A 438 -27.12 27.67 6.00
CA ASP A 438 -28.04 28.63 6.62
C ASP A 438 -28.87 29.40 5.58
N GLU A 439 -28.26 29.79 4.44
CA GLU A 439 -28.93 30.50 3.34
C GLU A 439 -29.81 29.58 2.48
N HIS A 440 -29.42 28.31 2.34
CA HIS A 440 -30.10 27.31 1.52
C HIS A 440 -30.35 26.00 2.29
N PRO A 441 -31.24 26.01 3.30
CA PRO A 441 -31.52 24.82 4.10
C PRO A 441 -32.02 23.67 3.23
N THR A 442 -31.55 22.45 3.53
CA THR A 442 -32.07 21.26 2.86
C THR A 442 -33.56 21.09 3.16
N GLN A 443 -34.33 20.73 2.13
CA GLN A 443 -35.73 20.31 2.28
C GLN A 443 -35.85 18.79 2.50
N ARG A 444 -34.72 18.09 2.59
CA ARG A 444 -34.67 16.65 2.81
C ARG A 444 -35.13 16.33 4.24
N GLN A 445 -35.86 15.24 4.39
CA GLN A 445 -36.13 14.65 5.70
C GLN A 445 -35.08 13.59 6.00
N VAL A 446 -34.54 13.59 7.23
CA VAL A 446 -33.61 12.55 7.68
C VAL A 446 -34.34 11.21 7.72
N GLU A 447 -33.80 10.21 7.03
CA GLU A 447 -34.37 8.87 6.98
C GLU A 447 -33.72 7.95 8.02
N THR A 448 -34.53 7.08 8.61
CA THR A 448 -34.07 5.97 9.46
C THR A 448 -34.46 4.64 8.84
N PRO A 449 -33.70 3.56 9.09
CA PRO A 449 -33.99 2.21 8.59
C PRO A 449 -35.39 1.66 8.93
#